data_AF-A0A329WCN4-F1
#
_entry.id   AF-A0A329WCN4-F1
#
_cell.length_a   1.000
_cell.length_b   1.000
_cell.length_c   1.000
_cell.angle_alpha   90.00
_cell.angle_beta   90.00
_cell.angle_gamma   90.00
#
_symmetry.space_group_name_H-M   'P 1'
#
loop_
_entity.id
_entity.type
_entity.pdbx_description
1 polymer ?
#
loop_
_entity_poly.entity_id
_entity_poly.type
_entity_poly.pdbx_seq_one_letter_code
_entity_poly.pdbx_strand_id
1 'polypeptide(L)'
;MNQRETNVSILAGNSRVYLNKDSEIVIEAQLKAFEAALMFAKRSQDECGQLPRISVAFDHHGIFRLQFLINNLTNSQKRNPRLSHLHASIRNIFLPVAEKYQIPLSEIRVIHEDSARQHLVHILASGEIPEIITRRMVSKNLADGKPPTSDAAYEEPTQKLTCAAITKEYFEKAAGDHKGSDAILEVFFEDCAWSRALAYVRGLQLSHMLGVSTAIRLNLVNEQGEVSKGDVVTA
;
A
#
# COMPACT_ATOMS: atom_id res chain seq x y z
N MET A 1 -9.99 -32.47 5.05
CA MET A 1 -9.00 -31.51 5.58
C MET A 1 -9.73 -30.20 5.82
N ASN A 2 -9.84 -29.73 7.06
CA ASN A 2 -10.43 -28.43 7.36
C ASN A 2 -9.42 -27.35 6.94
N GLN A 3 -9.64 -26.72 5.79
CA GLN A 3 -8.95 -25.49 5.44
C GLN A 3 -9.32 -24.45 6.50
N ARG A 4 -8.37 -24.05 7.35
CA ARG A 4 -8.53 -22.83 8.14
C ARG A 4 -8.37 -21.69 7.17
N GLU A 5 -9.44 -20.96 6.89
CA GLU A 5 -9.33 -19.71 6.13
C GLU A 5 -8.35 -18.79 6.86
N THR A 6 -7.25 -18.44 6.17
CA THR A 6 -6.32 -17.44 6.69
C THR A 6 -6.97 -16.08 6.54
N ASN A 7 -7.49 -15.54 7.64
CA ASN A 7 -7.93 -14.15 7.73
C ASN A 7 -6.74 -13.17 7.77
N VAL A 8 -5.63 -13.50 7.10
CA VAL A 8 -4.39 -12.74 7.11
C VAL A 8 -4.13 -12.17 5.72
N SER A 9 -3.92 -10.87 5.68
CA SER A 9 -3.39 -10.16 4.51
C SER A 9 -2.02 -9.58 4.84
N ILE A 10 -1.21 -9.35 3.80
CA ILE A 10 0.18 -8.93 3.95
C ILE A 10 0.43 -7.68 3.11
N LEU A 11 1.04 -6.66 3.73
CA LEU A 11 1.67 -5.54 3.04
C LEU A 11 3.20 -5.68 3.13
N ALA A 12 3.82 -6.04 2.02
CA ALA A 12 5.21 -6.47 1.91
C ALA A 12 6.14 -5.33 1.46
N GLY A 13 6.20 -4.25 2.25
CA GLY A 13 7.06 -3.10 1.96
C GLY A 13 6.31 -1.92 1.34
N ASN A 14 6.92 -0.74 1.49
CA ASN A 14 6.58 0.48 0.75
C ASN A 14 7.83 0.96 0.01
N SER A 15 8.00 0.52 -1.23
CA SER A 15 9.17 0.87 -2.06
C SER A 15 8.95 2.21 -2.74
N ARG A 16 10.03 2.90 -3.16
CA ARG A 16 9.91 4.14 -3.92
C ARG A 16 10.43 3.96 -5.34
N VAL A 17 9.71 4.51 -6.32
CA VAL A 17 10.13 4.50 -7.75
C VAL A 17 10.05 5.89 -8.38
N TYR A 18 11.03 6.24 -9.20
CA TYR A 18 11.06 7.52 -9.91
C TYR A 18 11.93 7.44 -11.16
N LEU A 19 11.81 8.43 -12.05
CA LEU A 19 12.74 8.62 -13.15
C LEU A 19 13.88 9.54 -12.71
N ASN A 20 15.13 9.15 -12.95
CA ASN A 20 16.29 10.03 -12.77
C ASN A 20 16.40 11.06 -13.90
N LYS A 21 17.47 11.87 -13.89
CA LYS A 21 17.72 12.91 -14.91
C LYS A 21 17.89 12.34 -16.31
N ASP A 22 18.29 11.08 -16.42
CA ASP A 22 18.53 10.36 -17.67
C ASP A 22 17.29 9.56 -18.13
N SER A 23 16.14 9.77 -17.48
CA SER A 23 14.88 9.05 -17.71
C SER A 23 14.95 7.54 -17.44
N GLU A 24 15.90 7.11 -16.60
CA GLU A 24 15.98 5.73 -16.15
C GLU A 24 15.15 5.54 -14.87
N ILE A 25 14.55 4.36 -14.74
CA ILE A 25 13.78 3.99 -13.56
C ILE A 25 14.76 3.67 -12.43
N VAL A 26 14.68 4.45 -11.35
CA VAL A 26 15.35 4.20 -10.08
C VAL A 26 14.35 3.62 -9.10
N ILE A 27 14.80 2.62 -8.34
CA ILE A 27 13.99 1.89 -7.37
C ILE A 27 14.72 1.87 -6.03
N GLU A 28 14.11 2.45 -5.01
CA GLU A 28 14.51 2.29 -3.61
C GLU A 28 13.62 1.19 -3.03
N ALA A 29 14.05 -0.07 -3.22
CA ALA A 29 13.27 -1.24 -2.86
C ALA A 29 13.45 -1.63 -1.40
N GLN A 30 12.35 -1.89 -0.70
CA GLN A 30 12.37 -2.48 0.65
C GLN A 30 12.48 -4.02 0.57
N LEU A 31 13.60 -4.51 0.02
CA LEU A 31 13.78 -5.94 -0.27
C LEU A 31 13.81 -6.82 0.99
N LYS A 32 14.31 -6.33 2.12
CA LYS A 32 14.34 -7.11 3.37
C LYS A 32 12.93 -7.29 3.93
N ALA A 33 12.13 -6.24 3.89
CA ALA A 33 10.71 -6.32 4.25
C ALA A 33 9.94 -7.25 3.31
N PHE A 34 10.19 -7.15 1.99
CA PHE A 34 9.58 -8.02 1.00
C PHE A 34 9.95 -9.50 1.24
N GLU A 35 11.22 -9.79 1.50
CA GLU A 35 11.71 -11.13 1.82
C GLU A 35 11.07 -11.70 3.09
N ALA A 36 11.05 -10.95 4.19
CA ALA A 36 10.42 -11.36 5.43
C ALA A 36 8.91 -11.64 5.25
N ALA A 37 8.23 -10.80 4.47
CA ALA A 37 6.82 -10.96 4.16
C ALA A 37 6.54 -12.22 3.32
N LEU A 38 7.37 -12.53 2.32
CA LEU A 38 7.21 -13.76 1.53
C LEU A 38 7.54 -15.01 2.33
N MET A 39 8.53 -14.95 3.21
CA MET A 39 8.81 -16.02 4.17
C MET A 39 7.61 -16.29 5.07
N PHE A 40 7.01 -15.23 5.62
CA PHE A 40 5.80 -15.33 6.45
C PHE A 40 4.61 -15.89 5.64
N ALA A 41 4.39 -15.39 4.43
CA ALA A 41 3.33 -15.88 3.53
C ALA A 41 3.46 -17.37 3.25
N LYS A 42 4.70 -17.84 3.03
CA LYS A 42 4.95 -19.25 2.74
C LYS A 42 4.68 -20.14 3.96
N ARG A 43 5.14 -19.74 5.15
CA ARG A 43 4.80 -20.43 6.40
C ARG A 43 3.29 -20.50 6.62
N SER A 44 2.58 -19.39 6.42
CA SER A 44 1.12 -19.34 6.52
C SER A 44 0.44 -20.26 5.50
N GLN A 45 0.97 -20.35 4.28
CA GLN A 45 0.48 -21.27 3.25
C GLN A 45 0.70 -22.74 3.65
N ASP A 46 1.86 -23.07 4.18
CA ASP A 46 2.20 -24.43 4.60
C ASP A 46 1.33 -24.88 5.79
N GLU A 47 1.00 -23.96 6.71
CA GLU A 47 0.18 -24.23 7.90
C GLU A 47 -1.32 -24.31 7.61
N CYS A 48 -1.84 -23.44 6.74
CA CYS A 48 -3.28 -23.28 6.53
C CYS A 48 -3.77 -23.76 5.14
N GLY A 49 -2.85 -24.09 4.24
CA GLY A 49 -3.14 -24.59 2.89
C GLY A 49 -3.50 -23.52 1.86
N GLN A 50 -3.50 -22.24 2.24
CA GLN A 50 -3.84 -21.13 1.35
C GLN A 50 -2.80 -20.01 1.44
N LEU A 51 -2.39 -19.47 0.28
CA LEU A 51 -1.52 -18.31 0.24
C LEU A 51 -2.32 -17.08 0.69
N PRO A 52 -1.87 -16.34 1.73
CA PRO A 52 -2.51 -15.09 2.11
C PRO A 52 -2.46 -14.08 0.97
N ARG A 53 -3.35 -13.08 1.01
CA ARG A 53 -3.28 -11.96 0.07
C ARG A 53 -1.99 -11.18 0.31
N ILE A 54 -1.16 -11.00 -0.72
CA ILE A 54 0.08 -10.24 -0.64
C ILE A 54 -0.03 -9.00 -1.51
N SER A 55 0.30 -7.84 -0.94
CA SER A 55 0.41 -6.57 -1.65
C SER A 55 1.75 -5.91 -1.37
N VAL A 56 2.28 -5.15 -2.32
CA VAL A 56 3.45 -4.26 -2.15
C VAL A 56 3.02 -2.85 -2.50
N ALA A 57 3.36 -1.89 -1.65
CA ALA A 57 3.11 -0.47 -1.93
C ALA A 57 4.29 0.16 -2.68
N PHE A 58 3.97 1.09 -3.57
CA PHE A 58 4.91 1.92 -4.28
C PHE A 58 4.53 3.40 -4.16
N ASP A 59 5.33 4.13 -3.39
CA ASP A 59 5.41 5.58 -3.51
C ASP A 59 6.17 5.91 -4.80
N HIS A 60 5.81 7.01 -5.45
CA HIS A 60 6.42 7.31 -6.75
C HIS A 60 6.54 8.80 -7.03
N HIS A 61 7.40 9.15 -7.98
CA HIS A 61 7.43 10.48 -8.57
C HIS A 61 7.22 10.36 -10.07
N GLY A 62 6.14 10.97 -10.55
CA GLY A 62 5.73 10.95 -11.96
C GLY A 62 4.34 10.34 -12.14
N ILE A 63 4.10 9.71 -13.28
CA ILE A 63 2.80 9.11 -13.62
C ILE A 63 2.97 7.60 -13.63
N PHE A 64 2.53 6.93 -12.55
CA PHE A 64 2.85 5.52 -12.33
C PHE A 64 2.41 4.61 -13.47
N ARG A 65 1.19 4.86 -13.97
CA ARG A 65 0.54 4.05 -15.00
C ARG A 65 1.19 4.16 -16.38
N LEU A 66 1.99 5.21 -16.61
CA LEU A 66 2.69 5.46 -17.88
C LEU A 66 4.15 5.04 -17.81
N GLN A 67 4.78 5.20 -16.64
CA GLN A 67 6.24 5.10 -16.51
C GLN A 67 6.71 3.77 -15.93
N PHE A 68 5.92 3.14 -15.06
CA PHE A 68 6.37 1.99 -14.26
C PHE A 68 5.62 0.68 -14.57
N LEU A 69 4.69 0.70 -15.52
CA LEU A 69 3.95 -0.48 -15.99
C LEU A 69 4.48 -0.96 -17.36
N ILE A 70 4.30 -2.24 -17.66
CA ILE A 70 4.51 -2.76 -19.02
C ILE A 70 3.43 -2.25 -19.98
N ASN A 71 3.76 -2.25 -21.27
CA ASN A 71 2.83 -1.91 -22.33
C ASN A 71 1.70 -2.95 -22.48
N ASN A 72 0.63 -2.59 -23.20
CA ASN A 72 -0.49 -3.46 -23.57
C ASN A 72 -1.32 -4.05 -22.41
N LEU A 73 -1.26 -3.44 -21.22
CA LEU A 73 -2.18 -3.78 -20.13
C LEU A 73 -3.58 -3.23 -20.38
N THR A 74 -4.60 -4.02 -20.03
CA THR A 74 -5.99 -3.55 -19.97
C THR A 74 -6.17 -2.43 -18.93
N ASN A 75 -7.22 -1.63 -19.08
CA ASN A 75 -7.54 -0.60 -18.09
C ASN A 75 -7.76 -1.17 -16.68
N SER A 76 -8.28 -2.39 -16.57
CA SER A 76 -8.44 -3.09 -15.29
C SER A 76 -7.08 -3.42 -14.66
N GLN A 77 -6.15 -3.98 -15.42
CA GLN A 77 -4.79 -4.29 -14.95
C GLN A 77 -4.00 -3.03 -14.59
N LYS A 78 -4.19 -1.92 -15.31
CA LYS A 78 -3.56 -0.64 -14.97
C LYS A 78 -4.11 -0.01 -13.68
N ARG A 79 -5.34 -0.34 -13.27
CA ARG A 79 -5.93 0.12 -12.00
C ARG A 79 -5.62 -0.82 -10.83
N ASN A 80 -5.45 -2.11 -11.13
CA ASN A 80 -5.14 -3.14 -10.15
C ASN A 80 -3.90 -3.94 -10.58
N PRO A 81 -2.72 -3.30 -10.63
CA PRO A 81 -1.52 -3.96 -11.11
C PRO A 81 -1.07 -5.09 -10.18
N ARG A 82 -0.27 -5.99 -10.75
CA ARG A 82 0.47 -7.05 -10.05
C ARG A 82 1.95 -6.75 -10.27
N LEU A 83 2.84 -7.33 -9.45
CA LEU A 83 4.28 -7.13 -9.65
C LEU A 83 4.71 -7.56 -11.07
N SER A 84 4.13 -8.64 -11.59
CA SER A 84 4.37 -9.10 -12.97
C SER A 84 4.01 -8.09 -14.07
N HIS A 85 3.14 -7.11 -13.77
CA HIS A 85 2.75 -6.03 -14.68
C HIS A 85 3.68 -4.80 -14.64
N LEU A 86 4.67 -4.77 -13.73
CA LEU A 86 5.60 -3.65 -13.64
C LEU A 86 6.70 -3.73 -14.70
N HIS A 87 7.34 -2.60 -14.98
CA HIS A 87 8.49 -2.53 -15.87
C HIS A 87 9.58 -3.55 -15.49
N ALA A 88 10.29 -4.09 -16.47
CA ALA A 88 11.29 -5.15 -16.26
C ALA A 88 12.34 -4.77 -15.21
N SER A 89 12.83 -3.53 -15.23
CA SER A 89 13.79 -3.01 -14.24
C SER A 89 13.29 -3.14 -12.80
N ILE A 90 11.99 -2.96 -12.57
CA ILE A 90 11.39 -3.12 -11.24
C ILE A 90 11.21 -4.61 -10.93
N ARG A 91 10.64 -5.38 -11.86
CA ARG A 91 10.39 -6.82 -11.65
C ARG A 91 11.64 -7.59 -11.29
N ASN A 92 12.75 -7.31 -11.97
CA ASN A 92 14.01 -8.01 -11.79
C ASN A 92 14.62 -7.82 -10.39
N ILE A 93 14.22 -6.76 -9.67
CA ILE A 93 14.63 -6.53 -8.28
C ILE A 93 13.90 -7.49 -7.33
N PHE A 94 12.60 -7.71 -7.52
CA PHE A 94 11.78 -8.54 -6.64
C PHE A 94 11.79 -10.02 -7.03
N LEU A 95 12.06 -10.34 -8.31
CA LEU A 95 11.98 -11.70 -8.85
C LEU A 95 12.83 -12.73 -8.08
N PRO A 96 14.11 -12.48 -7.72
CA PRO A 96 14.93 -13.47 -7.03
C PRO A 96 14.35 -13.89 -5.68
N VAL A 97 13.77 -12.93 -4.93
CA VAL A 97 13.13 -13.20 -3.64
C VAL A 97 11.83 -13.96 -3.84
N ALA A 98 11.02 -13.57 -4.84
CA ALA A 98 9.77 -14.24 -5.19
C ALA A 98 10.00 -15.71 -5.60
N GLU A 99 11.03 -15.97 -6.41
CA GLU A 99 11.42 -17.32 -6.83
C GLU A 99 11.92 -18.16 -5.65
N LYS A 100 12.71 -17.58 -4.74
CA LYS A 100 13.20 -18.26 -3.53
C LYS A 100 12.05 -18.84 -2.69
N TYR A 101 10.92 -18.14 -2.58
CA TYR A 101 9.75 -18.61 -1.83
C TYR A 101 8.66 -19.23 -2.71
N GLN A 102 8.92 -19.39 -4.01
CA GLN A 102 8.00 -19.97 -5.00
C GLN A 102 6.63 -19.26 -5.03
N ILE A 103 6.64 -17.93 -4.92
CA ILE A 103 5.43 -17.10 -5.01
C ILE A 103 5.50 -16.31 -6.32
N PRO A 104 4.64 -16.60 -7.32
CA PRO A 104 4.69 -15.89 -8.59
C PRO A 104 4.42 -14.39 -8.44
N LEU A 105 5.12 -13.56 -9.21
CA LEU A 105 4.88 -12.10 -9.24
C LEU A 105 3.45 -11.74 -9.72
N SER A 106 2.72 -12.66 -10.34
CA SER A 106 1.29 -12.51 -10.68
C SER A 106 0.37 -12.55 -9.46
N GLU A 107 0.77 -13.24 -8.39
CA GLU A 107 -0.01 -13.34 -7.14
C GLU A 107 0.12 -12.09 -6.27
N ILE A 108 1.19 -11.31 -6.45
CA ILE A 108 1.50 -10.16 -5.61
C ILE A 108 0.86 -8.89 -6.20
N ARG A 109 -0.04 -8.27 -5.43
CA ARG A 109 -0.72 -7.02 -5.81
C ARG A 109 0.21 -5.84 -5.68
N VAL A 110 0.05 -4.86 -6.56
CA VAL A 110 0.74 -3.57 -6.46
C VAL A 110 -0.28 -2.51 -6.08
N ILE A 111 0.01 -1.81 -4.99
CA ILE A 111 -0.69 -0.60 -4.58
C ILE A 111 0.24 0.56 -4.91
N HIS A 112 -0.25 1.56 -5.62
CA HIS A 112 0.54 2.75 -5.93
C HIS A 112 -0.22 4.01 -5.57
N GLU A 113 0.52 5.05 -5.23
CA GLU A 113 -0.01 6.31 -4.70
C GLU A 113 -1.14 6.90 -5.56
N ASP A 114 -0.99 6.91 -6.89
CA ASP A 114 -2.03 7.48 -7.79
C ASP A 114 -3.37 6.77 -7.62
N SER A 115 -3.36 5.43 -7.51
CA SER A 115 -4.59 4.65 -7.34
C SER A 115 -5.23 4.88 -5.97
N ALA A 116 -4.41 5.05 -4.93
CA ALA A 116 -4.87 5.36 -3.58
C ALA A 116 -5.49 6.76 -3.53
N ARG A 117 -4.80 7.74 -4.13
CA ARG A 117 -5.28 9.13 -4.24
C ARG A 117 -6.59 9.22 -5.00
N GLN A 118 -6.69 8.60 -6.18
CA GLN A 118 -7.92 8.60 -6.98
C GLN A 118 -9.10 7.95 -6.24
N HIS A 119 -8.85 6.81 -5.57
CA HIS A 119 -9.86 6.13 -4.78
C HIS A 119 -10.36 6.99 -3.62
N LEU A 120 -9.43 7.59 -2.87
CA LEU A 120 -9.76 8.42 -1.72
C LEU A 120 -10.50 9.70 -2.13
N VAL A 121 -10.08 10.38 -3.20
CA VAL A 121 -10.80 11.55 -3.73
C VAL A 121 -12.24 11.19 -4.09
N HIS A 122 -12.47 10.04 -4.72
CA HIS A 122 -13.82 9.58 -5.05
C HIS A 122 -14.68 9.31 -3.81
N ILE A 123 -14.13 8.63 -2.80
CA ILE A 123 -14.86 8.36 -1.54
C ILE A 123 -15.14 9.65 -0.77
N LEU A 124 -14.19 10.59 -0.73
CA LEU A 124 -14.40 11.88 -0.08
C LEU A 124 -15.51 12.69 -0.79
N ALA A 125 -15.60 12.58 -2.12
CA ALA A 125 -16.65 13.22 -2.91
C ALA A 125 -18.03 12.55 -2.75
N SER A 126 -18.10 11.25 -2.47
CA SER A 126 -19.38 10.55 -2.26
C SER A 126 -20.03 10.86 -0.91
N GLY A 127 -19.30 11.49 0.03
CA GLY A 127 -19.83 11.87 1.34
C GLY A 127 -20.04 10.68 2.29
N GLU A 128 -19.53 9.50 1.94
CA GLU A 128 -19.65 8.27 2.74
C GLU A 128 -18.84 8.34 4.05
N ILE A 129 -17.80 9.16 4.09
CA ILE A 129 -16.95 9.35 5.27
C ILE A 129 -17.47 10.51 6.13
N PRO A 130 -17.62 10.32 7.46
CA PRO A 130 -17.99 11.39 8.39
C PRO A 130 -17.07 12.62 8.26
N GLU A 131 -17.66 13.83 8.26
CA GLU A 131 -16.94 15.08 8.00
C GLU A 131 -15.73 15.29 8.95
N ILE A 132 -15.83 14.83 10.20
CA ILE A 132 -14.74 14.90 11.17
C ILE A 132 -13.50 14.10 10.74
N ILE A 133 -13.70 12.98 10.03
CA ILE A 133 -12.65 12.13 9.48
C ILE A 133 -12.11 12.76 8.19
N THR A 134 -12.99 13.23 7.30
CA THR A 134 -12.65 13.96 6.07
C THR A 134 -11.70 15.12 6.34
N ARG A 135 -11.95 15.93 7.39
CA ARG A 135 -11.09 17.06 7.77
C ARG A 135 -9.68 16.66 8.21
N ARG A 136 -9.46 15.42 8.65
CA ARG A 136 -8.13 14.89 9.04
C ARG A 136 -7.35 14.32 7.86
N MET A 137 -8.05 13.95 6.79
CA MET A 137 -7.44 13.39 5.58
C MET A 137 -6.93 14.46 4.60
N VAL A 138 -7.39 15.69 4.78
CA VAL A 138 -7.12 16.80 3.87
C VAL A 138 -6.18 17.80 4.54
N SER A 139 -5.06 18.11 3.89
CA SER A 139 -4.22 19.24 4.26
C SER A 139 -5.02 20.53 4.04
N LYS A 140 -5.29 21.29 5.10
CA LYS A 140 -5.82 22.65 4.97
C LYS A 140 -4.81 23.46 4.16
N ASN A 141 -5.13 23.79 2.91
CA ASN A 141 -4.52 24.95 2.28
C ASN A 141 -5.04 26.17 3.05
N LEU A 142 -4.23 26.67 3.99
CA LEU A 142 -4.29 28.07 4.41
C LEU A 142 -3.79 28.91 3.22
N ALA A 143 -4.64 29.10 2.23
CA ALA A 143 -4.49 30.13 1.21
C ALA A 143 -5.89 30.49 0.70
N ASP A 144 -6.18 31.78 0.74
CA ASP A 144 -7.48 32.41 0.59
C ASP A 144 -8.24 32.13 -0.72
N GLY A 145 -9.57 32.13 -0.58
CA GLY A 145 -10.44 33.03 -1.34
C GLY A 145 -10.71 32.75 -2.84
N LYS A 146 -11.87 32.16 -3.14
CA LYS A 146 -12.99 32.77 -3.91
C LYS A 146 -14.06 31.71 -4.25
N PRO A 147 -15.34 32.08 -4.36
CA PRO A 147 -16.40 31.15 -4.77
C PRO A 147 -16.23 30.75 -6.25
N PRO A 148 -16.63 29.54 -6.64
CA PRO A 148 -16.43 29.04 -7.99
C PRO A 148 -17.35 29.79 -8.96
N THR A 149 -16.77 30.60 -9.83
CA THR A 149 -17.44 31.03 -11.06
C THR A 149 -17.33 29.90 -12.08
N SER A 150 -18.48 29.49 -12.58
CA SER A 150 -18.70 28.51 -13.64
C SER A 150 -17.82 28.76 -14.85
N ASP A 151 -17.02 27.76 -15.23
CA ASP A 151 -16.90 27.28 -16.60
C ASP A 151 -16.25 25.89 -16.61
N ALA A 152 -16.79 25.02 -17.48
CA ALA A 152 -16.47 23.61 -17.54
C ALA A 152 -15.03 23.36 -18.03
N ALA A 153 -14.11 23.22 -17.08
CA ALA A 153 -12.87 22.48 -17.25
C ALA A 153 -12.82 21.40 -16.17
N TYR A 154 -12.51 20.16 -16.55
CA TYR A 154 -12.19 19.09 -15.59
C TYR A 154 -10.90 19.47 -14.86
N GLU A 155 -11.00 20.32 -13.84
CA GLU A 155 -9.94 20.51 -12.85
C GLU A 155 -9.94 19.28 -11.93
N GLU A 156 -8.83 18.53 -11.92
CA GLU A 156 -8.62 17.52 -10.89
C GLU A 156 -8.82 18.16 -9.52
N PRO A 157 -9.57 17.54 -8.59
CA PRO A 157 -9.74 18.11 -7.26
C PRO A 157 -8.35 18.30 -6.63
N THR A 158 -7.93 19.55 -6.48
CA THR A 158 -6.64 19.99 -5.90
C THR A 158 -6.59 19.81 -4.38
N GLN A 159 -7.33 18.83 -3.86
CA GLN A 159 -7.40 18.53 -2.45
C GLN A 159 -6.13 17.77 -2.06
N LYS A 160 -5.16 18.49 -1.46
CA LYS A 160 -3.91 17.90 -0.97
C LYS A 160 -4.24 16.93 0.17
N LEU A 161 -4.12 15.63 -0.11
CA LEU A 161 -4.27 14.57 0.89
C LEU A 161 -3.05 14.51 1.81
N THR A 162 -3.25 14.20 3.09
CA THR A 162 -2.16 13.98 4.04
C THR A 162 -1.48 12.63 3.81
N CYS A 163 -0.21 12.50 4.21
CA CYS A 163 0.48 11.20 4.16
C CYS A 163 -0.27 10.11 4.94
N ALA A 164 -0.88 10.48 6.08
CA ALA A 164 -1.68 9.55 6.88
C ALA A 164 -2.91 9.03 6.11
N ALA A 165 -3.53 9.86 5.27
CA ALA A 165 -4.66 9.45 4.45
C ALA A 165 -4.24 8.45 3.36
N ILE A 166 -3.09 8.67 2.73
CA ILE A 166 -2.51 7.73 1.75
C ILE A 166 -2.11 6.41 2.44
N THR A 167 -1.45 6.47 3.60
CA THR A 167 -1.11 5.28 4.39
C THR A 167 -2.36 4.47 4.76
N LYS A 168 -3.44 5.14 5.19
CA LYS A 168 -4.74 4.50 5.44
C LYS A 168 -5.23 3.75 4.21
N GLU A 169 -5.18 4.36 3.04
CA GLU A 169 -5.60 3.72 1.78
C GLU A 169 -4.72 2.53 1.41
N TYR A 170 -3.42 2.59 1.67
CA TYR A 170 -2.53 1.44 1.47
C TYR A 170 -2.95 0.27 2.37
N PHE A 171 -3.28 0.53 3.63
CA PHE A 171 -3.72 -0.51 4.56
C PHE A 171 -5.07 -1.10 4.15
N GLU A 172 -6.07 -0.30 3.81
CA GLU A 172 -7.37 -0.84 3.36
C GLU A 172 -7.25 -1.64 2.07
N LYS A 173 -6.50 -1.12 1.08
CA LYS A 173 -6.27 -1.85 -0.17
C LYS A 173 -5.47 -3.13 0.05
N ALA A 174 -4.54 -3.15 1.01
CA ALA A 174 -3.78 -4.35 1.33
C ALA A 174 -4.64 -5.39 2.06
N ALA A 175 -5.44 -4.96 3.04
CA ALA A 175 -6.38 -5.80 3.80
C ALA A 175 -7.48 -6.41 2.91
N GLY A 176 -7.95 -5.68 1.90
CA GLY A 176 -8.99 -6.15 1.00
C GLY A 176 -10.37 -6.19 1.63
N ASP A 177 -11.26 -7.01 1.06
CA ASP A 177 -12.66 -7.10 1.48
C ASP A 177 -12.89 -8.02 2.70
N HIS A 178 -11.83 -8.37 3.43
CA HIS A 178 -11.94 -9.21 4.62
C HIS A 178 -12.59 -8.42 5.75
N LYS A 179 -13.90 -8.64 5.95
CA LYS A 179 -14.73 -7.98 6.99
C LYS A 179 -14.93 -8.82 8.25
N GLY A 180 -14.16 -9.90 8.42
CA GLY A 180 -14.22 -10.74 9.61
C GLY A 180 -13.58 -10.06 10.82
N SER A 181 -14.11 -10.28 12.03
CA SER A 181 -13.54 -9.78 13.30
C SER A 181 -12.10 -10.23 13.53
N ASP A 182 -11.71 -11.34 12.89
CA ASP A 182 -10.41 -12.00 13.07
C ASP A 182 -9.44 -11.63 11.94
N ALA A 183 -9.79 -10.66 11.09
CA ALA A 183 -8.96 -10.20 9.99
C ALA A 183 -7.76 -9.37 10.47
N ILE A 184 -6.55 -9.81 10.11
CA ILE A 184 -5.29 -9.15 10.46
C ILE A 184 -4.54 -8.78 9.19
N LEU A 185 -4.07 -7.55 9.12
CA LEU A 185 -3.09 -7.07 8.17
C LEU A 185 -1.70 -7.11 8.80
N GLU A 186 -0.85 -8.01 8.32
CA GLU A 186 0.58 -8.08 8.66
C GLU A 186 1.35 -7.13 7.74
N VAL A 187 1.81 -6.02 8.28
CA VAL A 187 2.60 -5.02 7.56
C VAL A 187 4.07 -5.28 7.84
N PHE A 188 4.87 -5.43 6.79
CA PHE A 188 6.32 -5.54 6.87
C PHE A 188 6.92 -4.29 6.25
N PHE A 189 7.67 -3.52 7.03
CA PHE A 189 8.46 -2.38 6.53
C PHE A 189 9.90 -2.49 6.98
N GLU A 190 10.83 -1.99 6.16
CA GLU A 190 12.21 -1.86 6.60
C GLU A 190 12.31 -0.84 7.73
N ASP A 191 13.22 -1.10 8.67
CA ASP A 191 13.40 -0.30 9.86
C ASP A 191 14.12 1.03 9.52
N CYS A 192 13.34 2.10 9.40
CA CYS A 192 13.82 3.43 9.04
C CYS A 192 13.11 4.50 9.87
N ALA A 193 13.57 5.74 9.81
CA ALA A 193 12.98 6.83 10.61
C ALA A 193 11.45 6.97 10.40
N TRP A 194 10.98 6.77 9.17
CA TRP A 194 9.56 6.84 8.85
C TRP A 194 8.75 5.66 9.40
N SER A 195 9.21 4.43 9.22
CA SER A 195 8.49 3.24 9.70
C SER A 195 8.54 3.12 11.23
N ARG A 196 9.64 3.55 11.87
CA ARG A 196 9.70 3.73 13.33
C ARG A 196 8.71 4.77 13.81
N ALA A 197 8.57 5.90 13.11
CA ALA A 197 7.55 6.87 13.46
C ALA A 197 6.15 6.26 13.33
N LEU A 198 5.88 5.46 12.30
CA LEU A 198 4.61 4.74 12.17
C LEU A 198 4.35 3.76 13.33
N ALA A 199 5.40 3.07 13.81
CA ALA A 199 5.35 2.09 14.91
C ALA A 199 5.22 2.71 16.31
N TYR A 200 5.98 3.77 16.60
CA TYR A 200 6.05 4.41 17.92
C TYR A 200 5.09 5.58 18.08
N VAL A 201 4.67 6.22 16.99
CA VAL A 201 3.66 7.28 17.01
C VAL A 201 2.28 6.63 16.88
N ARG A 202 1.24 7.40 17.19
CA ARG A 202 -0.17 7.15 16.86
C ARG A 202 -0.41 6.87 15.36
N GLY A 203 0.54 6.45 14.52
CA GLY A 203 0.36 6.25 13.08
C GLY A 203 -0.61 5.11 12.75
N LEU A 204 -0.47 3.96 13.43
CA LEU A 204 -1.45 2.86 13.34
C LEU A 204 -2.81 3.28 13.95
N GLN A 205 -2.79 3.88 15.14
CA GLN A 205 -3.99 4.42 15.78
C GLN A 205 -4.69 5.47 14.91
N LEU A 206 -3.93 6.31 14.22
CA LEU A 206 -4.42 7.33 13.31
C LEU A 206 -5.05 6.67 12.10
N SER A 207 -4.48 5.60 11.57
CA SER A 207 -5.08 4.84 10.47
C SER A 207 -6.46 4.30 10.86
N HIS A 208 -6.62 3.77 12.09
CA HIS A 208 -7.93 3.39 12.63
C HIS A 208 -8.86 4.58 12.83
N MET A 209 -8.36 5.70 13.39
CA MET A 209 -9.13 6.95 13.50
C MET A 209 -9.54 7.54 12.14
N LEU A 210 -8.87 7.10 11.06
CA LEU A 210 -9.16 7.44 9.67
C LEU A 210 -10.04 6.37 8.98
N GLY A 211 -10.51 5.35 9.71
CA GLY A 211 -11.53 4.41 9.24
C GLY A 211 -11.04 3.00 8.90
N VAL A 212 -9.75 2.67 9.08
CA VAL A 212 -9.29 1.29 8.89
C VAL A 212 -9.92 0.39 9.97
N SER A 213 -10.70 -0.60 9.54
CA SER A 213 -11.40 -1.54 10.44
C SER A 213 -10.61 -2.83 10.71
N THR A 214 -9.70 -3.21 9.82
CA THR A 214 -8.87 -4.42 9.96
C THR A 214 -7.81 -4.23 11.03
N ALA A 215 -7.58 -5.23 11.88
CA ALA A 215 -6.50 -5.19 12.86
C ALA A 215 -5.13 -5.16 12.15
N ILE A 216 -4.19 -4.36 12.62
CA ILE A 216 -2.89 -4.17 11.98
C ILE A 216 -1.78 -4.60 12.93
N ARG A 217 -0.85 -5.43 12.43
CA ARG A 217 0.44 -5.65 13.08
C ARG A 217 1.54 -5.10 12.20
N LEU A 218 2.34 -4.19 12.75
CA LEU A 218 3.53 -3.67 12.08
C LEU A 218 4.77 -4.45 12.51
N ASN A 219 5.45 -5.03 11.54
CA ASN A 219 6.68 -5.78 11.69
C ASN A 219 7.81 -4.97 11.04
N LEU A 220 8.79 -4.55 11.83
CA LEU A 220 9.96 -3.81 11.33
C LEU A 220 11.09 -4.78 11.00
N VAL A 221 11.70 -4.63 9.84
CA VAL A 221 12.76 -5.51 9.35
C VAL A 221 14.07 -4.73 9.27
N ASN A 222 15.08 -5.15 10.02
CA ASN A 222 16.37 -4.49 10.00
C ASN A 222 17.19 -4.85 8.74
N GLU A 223 18.37 -4.22 8.59
CA GLU A 223 19.26 -4.45 7.45
C GLU A 223 19.75 -5.90 7.33
N GLN A 224 19.80 -6.62 8.46
CA GLN A 224 20.17 -8.04 8.53
C GLN A 224 19.00 -8.96 8.12
N GLY A 225 17.78 -8.43 7.98
CA GLY A 225 16.57 -9.20 7.67
C GLY A 225 15.86 -9.76 8.91
N GLU A 226 16.26 -9.35 10.11
CA GLU A 226 15.61 -9.76 11.36
C GLU A 226 14.32 -8.97 11.56
N VAL A 227 13.27 -9.67 12.02
CA VAL A 227 11.94 -9.11 12.17
C VAL A 227 11.68 -8.76 13.63
N SER A 228 11.51 -7.46 13.91
CA SER A 228 10.94 -6.95 15.16
C SER A 228 9.42 -6.92 15.04
N LYS A 229 8.76 -7.83 15.75
CA LYS A 229 7.31 -8.00 15.72
C LYS A 229 6.64 -7.00 16.66
N GLY A 230 5.77 -6.14 16.12
CA GLY A 230 4.96 -5.22 16.91
C GLY A 230 3.70 -5.86 17.50
N ASP A 231 3.00 -5.08 18.32
CA ASP A 231 1.69 -5.44 18.85
C ASP A 231 0.61 -5.38 17.77
N VAL A 232 -0.48 -6.14 17.97
CA VAL A 232 -1.68 -6.02 17.13
C VAL A 232 -2.48 -4.81 17.62
N VAL A 233 -2.72 -3.86 16.71
CA VAL A 233 -3.58 -2.69 16.95
C VAL A 233 -4.92 -2.95 16.28
N THR A 234 -6.01 -2.75 17.02
CA THR A 234 -7.40 -2.88 16.52
C THR A 234 -8.04 -1.51 16.37
N ALA A 235 -9.13 -1.45 15.59
CA ALA A 235 -9.95 -0.25 15.42
C ALA A 235 -10.65 0.20 16.71
#